data_AF-A0A838VY36-F1
#
_entry.id   AF-A0A838VY36-F1
#
_cell.length_a   1.000
_cell.length_b   1.000
_cell.length_c   1.000
_cell.angle_alpha   90.00
_cell.angle_beta   90.00
_cell.angle_gamma   90.00
#
_symmetry.space_group_name_H-M   'P 1'
#
loop_
_entity.id
_entity.type
_entity.pdbx_description
1 polymer ?
#
loop_
_entity_poly.entity_id
_entity_poly.type
_entity_poly.pdbx_seq_one_letter_code
_entity_poly.pdbx_strand_id
1 'polypeptide(L)'
;MNTKQDISHILIALPKEQHRRLKTKAAALGKTMREIILEALEALDVCSLSAHQPNQETQQVLNEVIEGKNLVRATSVDDFIKRIRSV
;
A
#
# COMPACT_ATOMS: atom_id res chain seq x y z
N MET A 1 -30.15 -5.53 -22.71
CA MET A 1 -29.96 -4.52 -21.64
C MET A 1 -28.67 -3.77 -21.95
N ASN A 2 -28.77 -2.50 -22.32
CA ASN A 2 -27.63 -1.70 -22.74
C ASN A 2 -27.01 -1.07 -21.49
N THR A 3 -26.09 -1.77 -20.82
CA THR A 3 -25.32 -1.20 -19.72
C THR A 3 -24.37 -0.17 -20.30
N LYS A 4 -24.84 1.09 -20.43
CA LYS A 4 -23.96 2.24 -20.58
C LYS A 4 -23.02 2.21 -19.38
N GLN A 5 -21.78 1.75 -19.59
CA GLN A 5 -20.74 1.90 -18.59
C GLN A 5 -20.63 3.40 -18.30
N ASP A 6 -20.71 3.78 -17.03
CA ASP A 6 -20.53 5.17 -16.61
C ASP A 6 -19.05 5.51 -16.80
N ILE A 7 -18.71 6.10 -17.95
CA ILE A 7 -17.33 6.43 -18.31
C ILE A 7 -17.02 7.80 -17.70
N SER A 8 -16.15 7.80 -16.69
CA SER A 8 -15.57 9.02 -16.13
C SER A 8 -14.22 9.31 -16.78
N HIS A 9 -13.97 10.57 -17.11
CA HIS A 9 -12.71 11.04 -17.68
C HIS A 9 -11.81 11.64 -16.60
N ILE A 10 -10.51 11.33 -16.65
CA ILE A 10 -9.50 11.87 -15.74
C ILE A 10 -8.49 12.67 -16.55
N LEU A 11 -8.22 13.90 -16.12
CA LEU A 11 -7.13 14.73 -16.63
C LEU A 11 -6.01 14.77 -15.59
N ILE A 12 -4.80 14.38 -15.97
CA ILE A 12 -3.64 14.34 -15.06
C ILE A 12 -2.55 15.24 -15.64
N ALA A 13 -2.22 16.31 -14.92
CA ALA A 13 -1.06 17.13 -15.24
C ALA A 13 0.20 16.44 -14.73
N LEU A 14 1.13 16.12 -15.64
CA LEU A 14 2.41 15.50 -15.32
C LEU A 14 3.56 16.39 -15.78
N PRO A 15 4.67 16.48 -15.03
CA PRO A 15 5.85 17.12 -15.56
C PRO A 15 6.37 16.34 -16.79
N LYS A 16 6.98 17.08 -17.72
CA LYS A 16 7.27 16.60 -19.08
C LYS A 16 8.09 15.31 -19.11
N GLU A 17 9.06 15.19 -18.22
CA GLU A 17 9.93 14.01 -18.14
C GLU A 17 9.18 12.76 -17.66
N GLN A 18 8.29 12.91 -16.67
CA GLN A 18 7.46 11.83 -16.15
C GLN A 18 6.47 11.35 -17.22
N HIS A 19 5.86 12.28 -17.95
CA HIS A 19 4.99 11.95 -19.08
C HIS A 19 5.75 11.18 -20.17
N ARG A 20 6.96 11.63 -20.53
CA ARG A 20 7.81 10.93 -21.51
C ARG A 20 8.16 9.52 -21.04
N ARG A 21 8.60 9.37 -19.78
CA ARG A 21 8.95 8.06 -19.20
C ARG A 21 7.75 7.12 -19.18
N LEU A 22 6.56 7.61 -18.81
CA LEU A 22 5.33 6.83 -18.82
C LEU A 22 5.00 6.34 -20.24
N LYS A 23 5.07 7.23 -21.23
CA LYS A 23 4.82 6.90 -22.64
C LYS A 23 5.79 5.83 -23.16
N THR A 24 7.08 5.95 -22.84
CA THR A 24 8.09 4.97 -23.25
C THR A 24 7.83 3.60 -22.61
N LYS A 25 7.48 3.57 -21.32
CA LYS A 25 7.13 2.32 -20.64
C LYS A 25 5.87 1.68 -21.22
N ALA A 26 4.85 2.48 -21.51
CA ALA A 26 3.61 2.02 -22.17
C ALA A 26 3.92 1.31 -23.50
N ALA A 27 4.71 1.96 -24.36
CA ALA A 27 5.12 1.38 -25.63
C ALA A 27 5.92 0.09 -25.47
N ALA A 28 6.88 0.05 -24.53
CA ALA A 28 7.70 -1.13 -24.27
C ALA A 28 6.88 -2.34 -23.78
N LEU A 29 5.79 -2.09 -23.05
CA LEU A 29 4.89 -3.13 -22.54
C LEU A 29 3.76 -3.49 -23.50
N GLY A 30 3.64 -2.83 -24.66
CA GLY A 30 2.52 -3.01 -25.58
C GLY A 30 1.18 -2.51 -25.01
N LYS A 31 1.21 -1.58 -24.06
CA LYS A 31 0.05 -1.04 -23.35
C LYS A 31 -0.16 0.44 -23.67
N THR A 32 -1.37 0.92 -23.44
CA THR A 32 -1.69 2.35 -23.38
C THR A 32 -1.31 2.93 -22.02
N MET A 33 -1.08 4.24 -21.96
CA MET A 33 -0.85 4.91 -20.67
C MET A 33 -2.05 4.79 -19.73
N ARG A 34 -3.27 4.69 -20.28
CA ARG A 34 -4.51 4.47 -19.52
C ARG A 34 -4.46 3.14 -18.77
N GLU A 35 -4.09 2.06 -19.44
CA GLU A 35 -3.99 0.72 -18.82
C GLU A 35 -2.95 0.71 -17.70
N ILE A 36 -1.79 1.34 -17.91
CA ILE A 36 -0.77 1.45 -16.85
C ILE A 36 -1.30 2.23 -15.64
N ILE A 37 -2.04 3.32 -15.86
CA ILE A 37 -2.61 4.11 -14.76
C ILE A 37 -3.68 3.31 -14.01
N LEU A 38 -4.55 2.60 -14.73
CA LEU A 38 -5.58 1.75 -14.11
C LEU A 38 -4.95 0.60 -13.31
N GLU A 39 -3.95 -0.08 -13.86
CA GLU A 39 -3.20 -1.12 -13.16
C GLU A 39 -2.51 -0.58 -11.91
N ALA A 40 -1.97 0.64 -11.97
CA ALA A 40 -1.38 1.29 -10.80
C ALA A 40 -2.43 1.63 -9.75
N LEU A 41 -3.63 2.07 -10.14
CA LEU A 41 -4.73 2.34 -9.20
C LEU A 41 -5.25 1.05 -8.55
N GLU A 42 -5.44 -0.01 -9.33
CA GLU A 42 -5.80 -1.33 -8.82
C GLU A 42 -4.71 -1.88 -7.89
N ALA A 43 -3.44 -1.71 -8.26
CA ALA A 43 -2.32 -2.08 -7.42
C ALA A 43 -2.25 -1.24 -6.13
N LEU A 44 -2.64 0.04 -6.16
CA LEU A 44 -2.73 0.89 -4.97
C LEU A 44 -3.82 0.40 -4.01
N ASP A 45 -4.96 -0.04 -4.53
CA ASP A 45 -6.03 -0.67 -3.72
C ASP A 45 -5.53 -1.97 -3.06
N VAL A 46 -4.66 -2.72 -3.76
CA VAL A 46 -3.98 -3.92 -3.23
C VAL A 46 -2.78 -3.57 -2.31
N CYS A 47 -2.14 -2.42 -2.50
CA CYS A 47 -0.91 -1.99 -1.82
C CYS A 47 -1.11 -1.43 -0.41
N SER A 48 -2.30 -1.59 0.17
CA SER A 48 -2.50 -1.39 1.62
C SER A 48 -1.66 -2.36 2.49
N LEU A 49 -0.99 -3.36 1.89
CA LEU A 49 -0.22 -4.37 2.63
C LEU A 49 1.32 -4.29 2.51
N SER A 50 1.89 -3.57 1.53
CA SER A 50 3.35 -3.63 1.31
C SER A 50 4.06 -2.36 0.80
N ALA A 51 3.33 -1.30 0.44
CA ALA A 51 3.94 -0.09 -0.13
C ALA A 51 4.30 0.99 0.90
N HIS A 52 3.78 0.89 2.12
CA HIS A 52 4.06 1.86 3.17
C HIS A 52 5.17 1.35 4.08
N GLN A 53 6.26 2.13 4.17
CA GLN A 53 7.15 1.98 5.33
C GLN A 53 6.30 2.17 6.59
N PRO A 54 6.49 1.33 7.63
CA PRO A 54 5.81 1.54 8.90
C PRO A 54 6.01 2.98 9.37
N ASN A 55 4.99 3.59 9.98
CA ASN A 55 5.14 4.94 10.52
C ASN A 55 6.20 4.97 11.65
N GLN A 56 6.62 6.17 12.06
CA GLN A 56 7.69 6.33 13.07
C GLN A 56 7.39 5.56 14.37
N GLU A 57 6.14 5.56 14.82
CA GLU A 57 5.69 4.82 16.00
C GLU A 57 5.92 3.32 15.86
N THR A 58 5.50 2.73 14.73
CA THR A 58 5.69 1.30 14.47
C THR A 58 7.17 0.94 14.36
N GLN A 59 7.99 1.79 13.74
CA GLN A 59 9.43 1.58 13.65
C GLN A 59 10.10 1.62 15.04
N GLN A 60 9.67 2.52 15.92
CA GLN A 60 10.16 2.59 17.29
C GLN A 60 9.83 1.32 18.08
N VAL A 61 8.58 0.86 18.02
CA VAL A 61 8.16 -0.39 18.68
C VAL A 61 8.94 -1.59 18.13
N LEU A 62 9.15 -1.67 16.82
CA LEU A 62 9.96 -2.74 16.22
C LEU A 62 11.40 -2.76 16.74
N ASN A 63 12.03 -1.59 16.88
CA ASN A 63 13.38 -1.49 17.45
C ASN A 63 13.41 -1.93 18.91
N GLU A 64 12.41 -1.55 19.71
CA GLU A 64 12.29 -2.01 21.10
C GLU A 64 12.16 -3.53 21.18
N VAL A 65 11.36 -4.15 20.30
CA VAL A 65 11.23 -5.61 20.22
C VAL A 65 12.56 -6.28 19.88
N ILE A 66 13.29 -5.76 18.89
CA ILE A 66 14.62 -6.28 18.49
C ILE A 66 15.62 -6.19 19.64
N GLU A 67 15.58 -5.10 20.41
CA GLU A 67 16.43 -4.88 21.59
C GLU A 67 15.96 -5.64 22.85
N GLY A 68 14.84 -6.38 22.77
CA GLY A 68 14.27 -7.11 23.90
C GLY A 68 13.61 -6.22 24.96
N LYS A 69 13.29 -4.98 24.63
CA LYS A 69 12.65 -4.00 25.52
C LYS A 69 11.12 -4.10 25.42
N ASN A 70 10.44 -3.75 26.52
CA ASN A 70 8.98 -3.67 26.59
C ASN A 70 8.21 -4.94 26.15
N LEU A 71 8.87 -6.10 26.18
CA LEU A 71 8.27 -7.39 25.86
C LEU A 71 7.54 -7.97 27.07
N VAL A 72 6.27 -8.31 26.88
CA VAL A 72 5.47 -8.98 27.90
C VAL A 72 5.32 -10.45 27.53
N ARG A 73 5.90 -11.33 28.35
CA ARG A 73 5.77 -12.78 28.17
C ARG A 73 4.41 -13.27 28.67
N ALA A 74 3.74 -14.08 27.85
CA ALA A 74 2.59 -14.87 28.27
C ALA A 74 2.94 -16.36 28.25
N THR A 75 2.40 -17.13 29.21
CA THR A 75 2.66 -18.59 29.33
C THR A 75 1.54 -19.45 28.78
N SER A 76 0.38 -18.87 28.50
CA SER A 76 -0.78 -19.51 27.88
C SER A 76 -1.61 -18.50 27.09
N VAL A 77 -2.55 -18.99 26.28
CA VAL A 77 -3.50 -18.14 25.55
C VAL A 77 -4.37 -17.34 26.52
N ASP A 78 -4.80 -17.94 27.64
CA ASP A 78 -5.60 -17.25 28.66
C ASP A 78 -4.80 -16.14 29.36
N ASP A 79 -3.51 -16.36 29.65
CA ASP A 79 -2.61 -15.35 30.22
C ASP A 79 -2.39 -14.18 29.24
N PHE A 80 -2.24 -14.47 27.94
CA PHE A 80 -2.15 -13.47 26.89
C PHE A 80 -3.41 -12.60 26.81
N ILE A 81 -4.60 -13.21 26.76
CA ILE A 81 -5.88 -12.49 26.70
C ILE A 81 -6.07 -11.62 27.94
N LYS A 82 -5.72 -12.14 29.13
CA LYS A 82 -5.81 -11.39 30.38
C LYS A 82 -4.94 -10.13 30.36
N ARG A 83 -3.70 -10.25 29.85
CA ARG A 83 -2.74 -9.14 29.79
C ARG A 83 -3.16 -8.06 28.80
N ILE A 84 -3.66 -8.42 27.62
CA ILE A 84 -4.12 -7.44 26.63
C ILE A 84 -5.36 -6.69 27.11
N ARG A 85 -6.23 -7.33 27.88
CA ARG A 85 -7.42 -6.68 28.46
C ARG A 85 -7.14 -5.79 29.67
N SER A 86 -5.94 -5.87 30.24
CA SER A 86 -5.52 -5.08 31.41
C SER A 86 -4.67 -3.85 31.06
N VAL A 87 -4.37 -3.65 29.77
CA VAL A 87 -3.76 -2.43 29.20
C VAL A 87 -4.88 -1.50 28.77
#